data_AF-A0A378U8X3-F1
#
_entry.id   AF-A0A378U8X3-F1
#
_cell.length_a   1.000
_cell.length_b   1.000
_cell.length_c   1.000
_cell.angle_alpha   90.00
_cell.angle_beta   90.00
_cell.angle_gamma   90.00
#
_symmetry.space_group_name_H-M   'P 1'
#
loop_
_entity.id
_entity.type
_entity.pdbx_description
1 polymer ?
#
loop_
_entity_poly.entity_id
_entity_poly.type
_entity_poly.pdbx_seq_one_letter_code
_entity_poly.pdbx_strand_id
1 'polypeptide(L)'
;MTESATEPTEVTSDVDMAPGDVEPTDTPDVHQADTRVPDEPESFSREYVEKLRQENGKYRQRAGEADSLAQRLHTELVRATGRLADPTDLPFDADHLADDDKMAAAIEDLLTRKPHLATRRPVGEIGQGATPSGGTVDLAAILRGKAG
;
A
#
# COMPACT_ATOMS: atom_id res chain seq x y z
N MET A 1 33.95 32.71 -26.39
CA MET A 1 33.92 32.69 -24.91
C MET A 1 33.55 34.09 -24.46
N THR A 2 32.28 34.27 -24.10
CA THR A 2 31.73 35.46 -23.46
C THR A 2 30.75 34.93 -22.44
N GLU A 3 31.07 35.16 -21.18
CA GLU A 3 30.34 34.71 -19.99
C GLU A 3 29.01 35.45 -19.88
N SER A 4 27.96 34.74 -19.46
CA SER A 4 26.74 35.36 -18.94
C SER A 4 26.39 34.64 -17.65
N ALA A 5 26.67 35.31 -16.54
CA ALA A 5 26.32 34.92 -15.20
C ALA A 5 24.91 35.44 -14.86
N THR A 6 24.05 34.59 -14.32
CA THR A 6 22.84 34.97 -13.57
C THR A 6 22.43 33.79 -12.68
N GLU A 7 22.71 33.89 -11.38
CA GLU A 7 21.96 33.25 -10.29
C GLU A 7 21.12 34.37 -9.60
N PRO A 8 20.28 34.07 -8.59
CA PRO A 8 19.12 33.19 -8.56
C PRO A 8 17.84 33.99 -8.23
N THR A 9 16.64 33.45 -8.51
CA THR A 9 15.38 34.09 -8.07
C THR A 9 14.69 33.18 -7.04
N GLU A 10 14.76 33.61 -5.78
CA GLU A 10 13.93 33.14 -4.68
C GLU A 10 12.47 33.57 -4.94
N VAL A 11 11.54 32.62 -4.92
CA VAL A 11 10.11 32.89 -4.91
C VAL A 11 9.63 32.69 -3.47
N THR A 12 9.44 33.80 -2.77
CA THR A 12 8.73 33.88 -1.51
C THR A 12 7.22 33.94 -1.80
N SER A 13 6.51 32.84 -1.56
CA SER A 13 5.05 32.83 -1.57
C SER A 13 4.53 33.15 -0.17
N ASP A 14 4.12 34.41 -0.04
CA ASP A 14 3.42 35.02 1.08
C ASP A 14 2.06 34.33 1.30
N VAL A 15 1.82 33.82 2.50
CA VAL A 15 0.56 33.16 2.90
C VAL A 15 -0.24 34.17 3.72
N ASP A 16 -1.31 34.66 3.08
CA ASP A 16 -2.34 35.54 3.63
C ASP A 16 -3.08 34.84 4.80
N MET A 17 -2.80 35.25 6.05
CA MET A 17 -3.52 34.81 7.25
C MET A 17 -4.61 35.82 7.62
N ALA A 18 -5.86 35.45 7.38
CA ALA A 18 -7.02 36.12 7.97
C ALA A 18 -7.16 35.80 9.48
N PRO A 19 -7.52 36.76 10.35
CA PRO A 19 -7.70 36.52 11.78
C PRO A 19 -9.12 36.00 12.06
N GLY A 20 -9.23 34.73 12.45
CA GLY A 20 -10.47 34.12 12.97
C GLY A 20 -10.39 33.90 14.47
N ASP A 21 -11.43 34.33 15.18
CA ASP A 21 -11.64 34.25 16.64
C ASP A 21 -11.22 32.91 17.28
N VAL A 22 -10.46 33.02 18.37
CA VAL A 22 -10.11 31.92 19.29
C VAL A 22 -11.02 31.97 20.51
N GLU A 23 -11.96 31.03 20.62
CA GLU A 23 -12.64 30.73 21.90
C GLU A 23 -11.64 30.10 22.90
N PRO A 24 -11.58 30.56 24.16
CA PRO A 24 -10.68 29.98 25.15
C PRO A 24 -11.30 28.71 25.75
N THR A 25 -10.84 27.54 25.33
CA THR A 25 -11.20 26.28 26.01
C THR A 25 -10.11 25.90 27.01
N ASP A 26 -10.47 26.09 28.28
CA ASP A 26 -10.02 25.45 29.53
C ASP A 26 -8.64 24.74 29.51
N THR A 27 -7.61 25.48 29.97
CA THR A 27 -6.26 24.95 30.23
C THR A 27 -6.22 24.42 31.67
N PRO A 28 -5.74 23.19 31.95
CA PRO A 28 -5.60 22.72 33.31
C PRO A 28 -4.56 23.55 34.07
N ASP A 29 -4.92 23.83 35.32
CA ASP A 29 -4.29 24.66 36.33
C ASP A 29 -2.75 24.57 36.36
N VAL A 30 -2.13 25.75 36.32
CA VAL A 30 -0.68 25.95 36.22
C VAL A 30 -0.08 25.71 37.60
N HIS A 31 0.64 24.61 37.76
CA HIS A 31 1.47 24.41 38.95
C HIS A 31 2.44 25.61 39.11
N GLN A 32 2.35 26.21 40.29
CA GLN A 32 3.18 27.28 40.85
C GLN A 32 4.57 27.38 40.21
N ALA A 33 4.89 28.58 39.74
CA ALA A 33 6.23 29.00 39.37
C ALA A 33 7.14 28.94 40.61
N ASP A 34 7.76 27.78 40.81
CA ASP A 34 8.93 27.66 41.67
C ASP A 34 10.09 28.38 41.00
N THR A 35 10.91 29.05 41.81
CA THR A 35 11.96 29.95 41.32
C THR A 35 13.01 29.14 40.56
N ARG A 36 13.00 29.25 39.22
CA ARG A 36 13.90 28.50 38.33
C ARG A 36 15.33 29.02 38.48
N VAL A 37 16.09 28.35 39.34
CA VAL A 37 17.57 28.28 39.25
C VAL A 37 17.91 27.81 37.83
N PRO A 38 19.03 28.21 37.20
CA PRO A 38 19.41 27.65 35.90
C PRO A 38 19.50 26.13 36.06
N ASP A 39 18.55 25.40 35.50
CA ASP A 39 18.49 23.94 35.58
C ASP A 39 19.79 23.38 34.97
N GLU A 40 20.70 22.89 35.82
CA GLU A 40 21.80 22.06 35.35
C GLU A 40 21.19 20.89 34.57
N PRO A 41 21.75 20.50 33.41
CA PRO A 41 21.12 19.48 32.59
C PRO A 41 21.05 18.15 33.33
N GLU A 42 19.84 17.79 33.77
CA GLU A 42 19.47 16.49 34.32
C GLU A 42 20.00 15.38 33.39
N SER A 43 20.93 14.58 33.91
CA SER A 43 21.62 13.55 33.15
C SER A 43 21.10 12.16 33.53
N PHE A 44 20.56 11.43 32.55
CA PHE A 44 20.07 10.07 32.76
C PHE A 44 21.22 9.08 33.00
N SER A 45 20.97 8.06 33.82
CA SER A 45 21.95 6.99 34.04
C SER A 45 22.23 6.23 32.73
N ARG A 46 23.48 5.79 32.54
CA ARG A 46 23.87 5.02 31.34
C ARG A 46 23.01 3.78 31.14
N GLU A 47 22.75 3.06 32.23
CA GLU A 47 21.93 1.84 32.22
C GLU A 47 20.49 2.13 31.75
N TYR A 48 19.89 3.23 32.20
CA TYR A 48 18.55 3.63 31.78
C TYR A 48 18.48 3.92 30.28
N VAL A 49 19.42 4.72 29.76
CA VAL A 49 19.42 5.06 28.31
C VAL A 49 19.72 3.82 27.46
N GLU A 50 20.58 2.92 27.93
CA GLU A 50 20.86 1.66 27.24
C GLU A 50 19.63 0.76 27.16
N LYS A 51 18.91 0.59 28.27
CA LYS A 51 17.61 -0.10 28.30
C LYS A 51 16.62 0.55 27.32
N LEU A 52 16.50 1.88 27.34
CA LEU A 52 15.62 2.62 26.45
C LEU A 52 15.99 2.43 24.96
N ARG A 53 17.28 2.36 24.61
CA ARG A 53 17.72 2.08 23.24
C ARG A 53 17.35 0.66 22.81
N GLN A 54 17.52 -0.32 23.69
CA GLN A 54 17.14 -1.71 23.42
C GLN A 54 15.63 -1.85 23.22
N GLU A 55 14.82 -1.21 24.08
CA GLU A 55 13.36 -1.21 23.97
C GLU A 55 12.89 -0.53 22.68
N ASN A 56 13.38 0.69 22.39
CA ASN A 56 13.07 1.39 21.14
C ASN A 56 13.54 0.63 19.90
N GLY A 57 14.68 -0.07 19.99
CA GLY A 57 15.15 -0.96 18.93
C GLY A 57 14.15 -2.07 18.61
N LYS A 58 13.61 -2.74 19.64
CA LYS A 58 12.58 -3.77 19.49
C LYS A 58 11.29 -3.21 18.87
N TYR A 59 10.85 -2.02 19.28
CA TYR A 59 9.66 -1.40 18.70
C TYR A 59 9.84 -1.06 17.22
N ARG A 60 11.00 -0.51 16.82
CA ARG A 60 11.29 -0.26 15.40
C ARG A 60 11.31 -1.55 14.58
N GLN A 61 11.92 -2.61 15.11
CA GLN A 61 11.93 -3.91 14.44
C GLN A 61 10.49 -4.44 14.24
N ARG A 62 9.69 -4.46 15.30
CA ARG A 62 8.30 -4.94 15.25
C ARG A 62 7.42 -4.11 14.32
N ALA A 63 7.60 -2.78 14.31
CA ALA A 63 6.89 -1.90 13.40
C ALA A 63 7.24 -2.22 11.93
N GLY A 64 8.52 -2.35 11.60
CA GLY A 64 8.95 -2.72 10.24
C GLY A 64 8.46 -4.11 9.81
N GLU A 65 8.44 -5.08 10.72
CA GLU A 65 7.85 -6.39 10.47
C GLU A 65 6.34 -6.28 10.20
N ALA A 66 5.60 -5.50 10.98
CA ALA A 66 4.18 -5.25 10.76
C ALA A 66 3.89 -4.59 9.41
N ASP A 67 4.66 -3.58 9.02
CA ASP A 67 4.53 -2.90 7.71
C ASP A 67 4.75 -3.89 6.55
N SER A 68 5.77 -4.76 6.68
CA SER A 68 6.05 -5.79 5.67
C SER A 68 4.91 -6.81 5.53
N LEU A 69 4.28 -7.19 6.65
CA LEU A 69 3.15 -8.11 6.66
C LEU A 69 1.89 -7.45 6.10
N ALA A 70 1.66 -6.17 6.41
CA ALA A 70 0.53 -5.40 5.87
C ALA A 70 0.61 -5.29 4.34
N GLN A 71 1.80 -4.99 3.79
CA GLN A 71 2.00 -4.94 2.34
C GLN A 71 1.75 -6.30 1.67
N ARG A 72 2.23 -7.39 2.29
CA ARG A 72 2.00 -8.75 1.79
C ARG A 72 0.52 -9.08 1.81
N LEU A 73 -0.17 -8.81 2.92
CA LEU A 73 -1.61 -9.05 3.04
C LEU A 73 -2.39 -8.28 1.98
N HIS A 74 -2.08 -6.99 1.79
CA HIS A 74 -2.71 -6.16 0.76
C HIS A 74 -2.54 -6.77 -0.64
N THR A 75 -1.31 -7.17 -0.99
CA THR A 75 -1.03 -7.83 -2.27
C THR A 75 -1.84 -9.11 -2.45
N GLU A 76 -1.97 -9.93 -1.39
CA GLU A 76 -2.76 -11.17 -1.45
C GLU A 76 -4.26 -10.89 -1.59
N LEU A 77 -4.81 -9.89 -0.89
CA LEU A 77 -6.21 -9.49 -1.01
C LEU A 77 -6.50 -8.99 -2.43
N VAL A 78 -5.64 -8.15 -2.99
CA VAL A 78 -5.74 -7.69 -4.38
C VAL A 78 -5.68 -8.87 -5.35
N ARG A 79 -4.76 -9.83 -5.12
CA ARG A 79 -4.67 -11.05 -5.93
C ARG A 79 -5.96 -11.87 -5.85
N ALA A 80 -6.56 -11.98 -4.67
CA ALA A 80 -7.81 -12.72 -4.48
C ALA A 80 -8.99 -12.13 -5.28
N THR A 81 -8.96 -10.82 -5.57
CA THR A 81 -9.98 -10.20 -6.44
C THR A 81 -9.91 -10.71 -7.89
N GLY A 82 -8.74 -11.14 -8.36
CA GLY A 82 -8.51 -11.60 -9.72
C GLY A 82 -8.69 -10.55 -10.82
N ARG A 83 -8.86 -9.26 -10.47
CA ARG A 83 -9.15 -8.18 -11.43
C ARG A 83 -7.90 -7.62 -12.11
N LEU A 84 -6.78 -7.55 -11.40
CA LEU A 84 -5.49 -7.07 -11.90
C LEU A 84 -4.61 -8.24 -12.38
N ALA A 85 -3.91 -8.03 -13.49
CA ALA A 85 -2.94 -8.97 -14.03
C ALA A 85 -1.74 -9.14 -13.09
N ASP A 86 -1.25 -8.04 -12.51
CA ASP A 86 -0.27 -8.03 -11.43
C ASP A 86 -0.85 -7.35 -10.18
N PRO A 87 -0.97 -8.05 -9.04
CA PRO A 87 -1.50 -7.46 -7.81
C PRO A 87 -0.60 -6.36 -7.22
N THR A 88 0.66 -6.26 -7.64
CA THR A 88 1.59 -5.20 -7.20
C THR A 88 1.39 -3.86 -7.92
N ASP A 89 0.55 -3.82 -8.95
CA ASP A 89 0.21 -2.60 -9.68
C ASP A 89 -0.65 -1.63 -8.84
N LEU A 90 -1.35 -2.13 -7.82
CA LEU A 90 -2.08 -1.29 -6.87
C LEU A 90 -1.15 -0.91 -5.70
N PRO A 91 -0.82 0.38 -5.51
CA PRO A 91 -0.02 0.81 -4.37
C PRO A 91 -0.69 0.43 -3.04
N PHE A 92 0.14 0.15 -2.04
CA PHE A 92 -0.34 -0.10 -0.69
C PHE A 92 -1.06 1.15 -0.14
N ASP A 93 -2.26 0.93 0.40
CA ASP A 93 -3.00 1.89 1.20
C ASP A 93 -3.55 1.13 2.42
N ALA A 94 -3.39 1.70 3.61
CA ALA A 94 -3.88 1.10 4.85
C ALA A 94 -5.41 1.00 4.86
N ASP A 95 -6.10 1.93 4.21
CA ASP A 95 -7.55 1.94 4.11
C ASP A 95 -8.10 0.73 3.34
N HIS A 96 -7.34 0.18 2.40
CA HIS A 96 -7.71 -1.04 1.67
C HIS A 96 -7.76 -2.29 2.56
N LEU A 97 -7.04 -2.30 3.69
CA LEU A 97 -7.07 -3.41 4.65
C LEU A 97 -8.24 -3.31 5.63
N ALA A 98 -8.73 -2.10 5.87
CA ALA A 98 -9.84 -1.84 6.79
C ALA A 98 -11.20 -1.89 6.09
N ASP A 99 -11.23 -1.62 4.78
CA ASP A 99 -12.45 -1.47 4.00
C ASP A 99 -12.27 -2.03 2.56
N ASP A 100 -12.91 -3.18 2.32
CA ASP A 100 -12.88 -3.88 1.04
C ASP A 100 -13.51 -3.05 -0.09
N ASP A 101 -14.50 -2.20 0.21
CA ASP A 101 -15.17 -1.37 -0.81
C ASP A 101 -14.24 -0.26 -1.30
N LYS A 102 -13.41 0.31 -0.42
CA LYS A 102 -12.36 1.25 -0.82
C LYS A 102 -11.34 0.61 -1.74
N MET A 103 -10.91 -0.62 -1.42
CA MET A 103 -10.00 -1.37 -2.28
C MET A 103 -10.63 -1.64 -3.65
N ALA A 104 -11.90 -2.08 -3.69
CA ALA A 104 -12.61 -2.33 -4.93
C ALA A 104 -12.76 -1.06 -5.80
N ALA A 105 -13.07 0.08 -5.18
CA ALA A 105 -13.17 1.37 -5.84
C ALA A 105 -11.82 1.84 -6.41
N ALA A 106 -10.73 1.68 -5.66
CA ALA A 106 -9.38 2.00 -6.12
C ALA A 106 -8.96 1.14 -7.32
N ILE A 107 -9.30 -0.16 -7.30
CA ILE A 107 -9.07 -1.05 -8.45
C ILE A 107 -9.88 -0.58 -9.66
N GLU A 108 -11.14 -0.18 -9.47
CA GLU A 108 -11.99 0.28 -10.57
C GLU A 108 -11.46 1.57 -11.21
N ASP A 109 -11.07 2.55 -10.39
CA ASP A 109 -10.46 3.79 -10.87
C ASP A 109 -9.14 3.51 -11.61
N LEU A 110 -8.30 2.62 -11.06
CA LEU A 110 -7.05 2.23 -11.72
C LEU A 110 -7.30 1.59 -13.08
N LEU A 111 -8.27 0.67 -13.18
CA LEU A 111 -8.62 0.00 -14.43
C LEU A 111 -9.26 0.95 -15.45
N THR A 112 -10.05 1.91 -14.98
CA THR A 112 -10.63 2.96 -15.83
C THR A 112 -9.52 3.81 -16.47
N ARG A 113 -8.49 4.18 -15.70
CA ARG A 113 -7.34 4.95 -16.20
C ARG A 113 -6.35 4.11 -17.00
N LYS A 114 -6.16 2.84 -16.61
CA LYS A 114 -5.16 1.92 -17.17
C LYS A 114 -5.80 0.57 -17.50
N PRO A 115 -6.61 0.48 -18.57
CA PRO A 115 -7.34 -0.75 -18.91
C PRO A 115 -6.44 -1.94 -19.30
N HIS A 116 -5.16 -1.69 -19.60
CA HIS A 116 -4.20 -2.74 -19.92
C HIS A 116 -3.73 -3.55 -18.69
N LEU A 117 -3.96 -3.05 -17.47
CA LEU A 117 -3.63 -3.76 -16.23
C LEU A 117 -4.67 -4.81 -15.84
N ALA A 118 -5.83 -4.84 -16.51
CA ALA A 118 -6.85 -5.84 -16.27
C ALA A 118 -6.34 -7.25 -16.59
N THR A 119 -6.74 -8.23 -15.78
CA THR A 119 -6.46 -9.64 -16.02
C THR A 119 -6.96 -10.06 -17.40
N ARG A 120 -6.03 -10.56 -18.24
CA ARG A 120 -6.36 -11.16 -19.53
C ARG A 120 -6.29 -12.67 -19.41
N ARG A 121 -7.44 -13.31 -19.19
CA ARG A 121 -7.53 -14.78 -19.28
C ARG A 121 -7.98 -15.15 -20.69
N PRO A 122 -7.13 -15.76 -21.53
CA PRO A 122 -7.59 -16.29 -22.81
C PRO A 122 -8.64 -17.36 -22.54
N VAL A 123 -9.84 -17.17 -23.09
CA VAL A 123 -10.96 -18.11 -22.96
C VAL A 123 -11.21 -18.73 -24.33
N GLY A 124 -11.28 -20.05 -24.40
CA GLY A 124 -11.59 -20.81 -25.62
C GLY A 124 -10.58 -21.92 -25.95
N GLU A 125 -11.01 -22.89 -26.77
CA GLU A 125 -10.10 -23.85 -27.40
C GLU A 125 -9.32 -23.14 -28.52
N ILE A 126 -8.00 -23.00 -28.34
CA ILE A 126 -7.08 -22.45 -29.34
C ILE A 126 -6.83 -23.40 -30.53
N GLY A 127 -7.58 -24.51 -30.63
CA GLY A 127 -7.47 -25.50 -31.70
C GLY A 127 -6.16 -26.29 -31.72
N GLN A 128 -5.39 -26.24 -30.63
CA GLN A 128 -4.10 -26.91 -30.49
C GLN A 128 -4.23 -28.02 -29.44
N GLY A 129 -4.07 -29.27 -29.87
CA GLY A 129 -4.19 -30.46 -29.03
C GLY A 129 -5.31 -31.40 -29.48
N ALA A 130 -5.34 -32.61 -28.91
CA ALA A 130 -6.42 -33.54 -29.13
C ALA A 130 -7.70 -32.97 -28.51
N THR A 131 -8.66 -32.57 -29.36
CA THR A 131 -9.98 -32.17 -28.89
C THR A 131 -10.74 -33.44 -28.47
N PRO A 132 -11.50 -33.42 -27.36
CA PRO A 132 -12.39 -34.52 -27.04
C PRO A 132 -13.43 -34.60 -28.17
N SER A 133 -13.32 -35.61 -29.04
CA SER A 133 -14.34 -35.87 -30.02
C SER A 133 -15.62 -36.21 -29.27
N GLY A 134 -16.59 -35.29 -29.25
CA GLY A 134 -17.89 -35.47 -28.57
C GLY A 134 -18.79 -36.54 -29.20
N GLY A 135 -18.25 -37.40 -30.07
CA GLY A 135 -18.96 -38.53 -30.64
C GLY A 135 -18.93 -39.71 -29.68
N THR A 136 -20.11 -40.20 -29.30
CA THR A 136 -20.24 -41.52 -28.67
C THR A 136 -19.60 -42.58 -29.58
N VAL A 137 -18.49 -43.16 -29.14
CA VAL A 137 -17.81 -44.22 -29.88
C VAL A 137 -18.69 -45.47 -29.89
N ASP A 138 -19.30 -45.79 -31.03
CA ASP A 138 -20.08 -47.02 -31.21
C ASP A 138 -19.15 -48.20 -31.51
N LEU A 139 -18.85 -48.96 -30.47
CA LEU A 139 -18.02 -50.17 -30.57
C LEU A 139 -18.66 -51.26 -31.42
N ALA A 140 -19.99 -51.35 -31.47
CA ALA A 140 -20.69 -52.36 -32.26
C ALA A 140 -20.61 -52.05 -33.77
N ALA A 141 -20.60 -50.78 -34.15
CA ALA A 141 -20.35 -50.36 -35.53
C ALA A 141 -18.93 -50.69 -35.98
N ILE A 142 -17.92 -50.42 -35.13
CA ILE A 142 -16.51 -50.70 -35.45
C ILE A 142 -16.26 -52.20 -35.65
N LEU A 143 -16.85 -53.05 -34.80
CA LEU A 143 -16.65 -54.49 -34.87
C LEU A 143 -17.32 -55.11 -36.11
N ARG A 144 -18.50 -54.61 -36.48
CA ARG A 144 -19.25 -55.08 -37.67
C ARG A 144 -18.54 -54.71 -38.97
N GLY A 145 -17.88 -53.55 -39.02
CA GLY A 145 -17.10 -53.12 -40.19
C GLY A 145 -15.81 -53.91 -40.44
N LYS A 146 -15.30 -54.67 -39.45
CA LYS A 146 -14.07 -55.47 -39.58
C LYS A 146 -14.32 -56.95 -39.90
N ALA A 147 -15.58 -57.40 -39.79
CA ALA A 147 -15.98 -58.78 -40.02
C ALA A 147 -16.55 -59.04 -41.43
N GLY A 148 -16.34 -58.11 -42.37
CA GLY A 148 -16.75 -58.21 -43.78
C GLY A 148 -15.56 -58.35 -44.72
#